data_AF-A0A5C1Q8S2-F1
#
_entry.id   AF-A0A5C1Q8S2-F1
#
_cell.length_a   1.000
_cell.length_b   1.000
_cell.length_c   1.000
_cell.angle_alpha   90.00
_cell.angle_beta   90.00
_cell.angle_gamma   90.00
#
_symmetry.space_group_name_H-M   'P 1'
#
loop_
_entity.id
_entity.type
_entity.pdbx_description
1 polymer ?
#
loop_
_entity_poly.entity_id
_entity_poly.type
_entity_poly.pdbx_seq_one_letter_code
_entity_poly.pdbx_strand_id
1 'polypeptide(L)'
;MLGRLEVLDNLSRAIFFMEDFSIFKEVQINKYLSEKKNNKKVSSPELDMIIDLIKDYWCDLLATGYINNKDTKEKEDIFKSIEIIFPYSDIPSSWSDGITYVDFHSFNR
;
A
#
# COMPACT_ATOMS: atom_id res chain seq x y z
N MET A 1 39.42 -10.78 -7.05
CA MET A 1 38.28 -11.72 -6.91
C MET A 1 37.20 -11.23 -5.93
N LEU A 2 37.44 -10.20 -5.09
CA LEU A 2 36.49 -9.72 -4.08
C LEU A 2 35.20 -9.09 -4.64
N GLY A 3 35.27 -8.36 -5.76
CA GLY A 3 34.10 -7.66 -6.31
C GLY A 3 32.97 -8.55 -6.87
N ARG A 4 33.21 -9.83 -7.16
CA ARG A 4 32.14 -10.74 -7.65
C ARG A 4 31.21 -11.21 -6.53
N LEU A 5 31.73 -11.37 -5.31
CA LEU A 5 30.94 -11.84 -4.17
C LEU A 5 30.03 -10.73 -3.63
N GLU A 6 30.52 -9.50 -3.56
CA GLU A 6 29.71 -8.33 -3.17
C GLU A 6 28.55 -8.08 -4.14
N VAL A 7 28.78 -8.22 -5.46
CA VAL A 7 27.72 -8.05 -6.46
C VAL A 7 26.63 -9.11 -6.29
N LEU A 8 26.98 -10.36 -6.02
CA LEU A 8 26.00 -11.43 -5.80
C LEU A 8 25.20 -11.24 -4.50
N ASP A 9 25.83 -10.79 -3.42
CA ASP A 9 25.16 -10.49 -2.16
C ASP A 9 24.16 -9.32 -2.33
N ASN A 10 24.57 -8.24 -3.02
CA ASN A 10 23.69 -7.11 -3.31
C ASN A 10 22.50 -7.50 -4.21
N LEU A 11 22.74 -8.32 -5.24
CA LEU A 11 21.67 -8.83 -6.11
C LEU A 11 20.68 -9.70 -5.35
N SER A 12 21.19 -10.61 -4.52
CA SER A 12 20.37 -11.49 -3.68
C SER A 12 19.48 -10.68 -2.73
N ARG A 13 20.05 -9.69 -2.05
CA ARG A 13 19.27 -8.79 -1.17
C ARG A 13 18.21 -7.99 -1.94
N ALA A 14 18.55 -7.49 -3.13
CA ALA A 14 17.59 -6.78 -3.96
C ALA A 14 16.43 -7.69 -4.43
N ILE A 15 16.71 -8.94 -4.78
CA ILE A 15 15.69 -9.93 -5.14
C ILE A 15 14.78 -10.21 -3.94
N PHE A 16 15.34 -10.55 -2.78
CA PHE A 16 14.55 -10.79 -1.57
C PHE A 16 13.71 -9.58 -1.17
N PHE A 17 14.25 -8.37 -1.33
CA PHE A 17 13.50 -7.14 -1.08
C PHE A 17 12.29 -7.00 -2.02
N MET A 18 12.46 -7.31 -3.31
CA MET A 18 11.36 -7.27 -4.28
C MET A 18 10.31 -8.35 -3.99
N GLU A 19 10.73 -9.55 -3.60
CA GLU A 19 9.85 -10.65 -3.22
C GLU A 19 9.05 -10.30 -1.95
N ASP A 20 9.72 -9.82 -0.90
CA ASP A 20 9.07 -9.43 0.36
C ASP A 20 8.04 -8.32 0.12
N PHE A 21 8.38 -7.30 -0.68
CA PHE A 21 7.42 -6.25 -1.04
C PHE A 21 6.24 -6.79 -1.84
N SER A 22 6.47 -7.72 -2.77
CA SER A 22 5.39 -8.33 -3.56
C SER A 22 4.43 -9.11 -2.67
N ILE A 23 4.95 -9.90 -1.73
CA ILE A 23 4.16 -10.68 -0.76
C ILE A 23 3.39 -9.72 0.17
N PHE A 24 4.07 -8.72 0.72
CA PHE A 24 3.43 -7.72 1.58
C PHE A 24 2.26 -7.04 0.85
N LYS A 25 2.50 -6.55 -0.37
CA LYS A 25 1.48 -5.91 -1.20
C LYS A 25 0.29 -6.83 -1.46
N GLU A 26 0.53 -8.09 -1.83
CA GLU A 26 -0.52 -9.07 -2.08
C GLU A 26 -1.39 -9.30 -0.83
N VAL A 27 -0.76 -9.47 0.34
CA VAL A 27 -1.47 -9.63 1.62
C VAL A 27 -2.38 -8.43 1.90
N GLN A 28 -1.87 -7.20 1.72
CA GLN A 28 -2.66 -6.00 2.00
C GLN A 28 -3.78 -5.76 0.99
N ILE A 29 -3.55 -6.05 -0.30
CA ILE A 29 -4.59 -5.98 -1.33
C ILE A 29 -5.71 -6.98 -1.02
N ASN A 30 -5.36 -8.22 -0.64
CA ASN A 30 -6.35 -9.24 -0.31
C ASN A 30 -7.20 -8.85 0.90
N LYS A 31 -6.59 -8.26 1.94
CA LYS A 31 -7.33 -7.70 3.09
C LYS A 31 -8.31 -6.62 2.66
N TYR A 32 -7.83 -5.63 1.91
CA TYR A 32 -8.67 -4.55 1.38
C TYR A 32 -9.86 -5.09 0.59
N LEU A 33 -9.63 -6.03 -0.34
CA LEU A 33 -10.68 -6.61 -1.15
C LEU A 33 -11.68 -7.42 -0.32
N SER A 34 -11.23 -8.07 0.76
CA SER A 34 -12.11 -8.85 1.65
C SER A 34 -13.02 -7.98 2.52
N GLU A 35 -12.55 -6.79 2.92
CA GLU A 35 -13.29 -5.85 3.76
C GLU A 35 -14.21 -4.92 2.96
N LYS A 36 -13.96 -4.77 1.66
CA LYS A 36 -14.78 -3.95 0.76
C LYS A 36 -16.21 -4.48 0.70
N LYS A 37 -17.11 -3.88 1.49
CA LYS A 37 -18.53 -4.25 1.60
C LYS A 37 -19.33 -4.10 0.31
N ASN A 38 -18.83 -3.29 -0.63
CA ASN A 38 -19.50 -3.01 -1.89
C ASN A 38 -18.91 -3.89 -2.99
N ASN A 39 -19.73 -4.74 -3.62
CA ASN A 39 -19.39 -5.54 -4.82
C ASN A 39 -19.02 -4.70 -6.06
N LYS A 40 -18.72 -3.40 -5.90
CA LYS A 40 -18.26 -2.52 -6.96
C LYS A 40 -16.82 -2.88 -7.30
N LYS A 41 -16.53 -2.95 -8.60
CA LYS A 41 -15.17 -3.13 -9.11
C LYS A 41 -14.27 -2.02 -8.56
N VAL A 42 -13.06 -2.40 -8.13
CA VAL A 42 -12.02 -1.44 -7.76
C VAL A 42 -11.67 -0.61 -9.00
N SER A 43 -11.78 0.71 -8.87
CA SER A 43 -11.41 1.61 -9.97
C SER A 43 -9.89 1.76 -10.06
N SER A 44 -9.35 2.16 -11.22
CA SER A 44 -7.90 2.41 -11.34
C SER A 44 -7.40 3.44 -10.33
N PRO A 45 -8.04 4.61 -10.14
CA PRO A 45 -7.57 5.60 -9.16
C PRO A 45 -7.64 5.09 -7.72
N GLU A 46 -8.64 4.28 -7.40
CA GLU A 46 -8.76 3.65 -6.08
C GLU A 46 -7.62 2.65 -5.84
N LEU A 47 -7.30 1.84 -6.86
CA LEU A 47 -6.18 0.90 -6.78
C LEU A 47 -4.84 1.62 -6.64
N ASP A 48 -4.63 2.72 -7.37
CA ASP A 48 -3.41 3.54 -7.27
C ASP A 48 -3.23 4.10 -5.85
N MET A 49 -4.30 4.68 -5.28
CA MET A 49 -4.30 5.17 -3.90
C MET A 49 -3.98 4.07 -2.88
N ILE A 50 -4.58 2.89 -3.04
CA ILE A 50 -4.31 1.72 -2.16
C ILE A 50 -2.85 1.30 -2.26
N ILE A 51 -2.31 1.23 -3.48
CA ILE A 51 -0.92 0.86 -3.71
C ILE A 51 0.03 1.86 -3.07
N ASP A 52 -0.27 3.15 -3.14
CA ASP A 52 0.56 4.19 -2.52
C ASP A 52 0.54 4.09 -0.99
N LEU A 53 -0.62 3.86 -0.37
CA LEU A 53 -0.71 3.59 1.07
C LEU A 53 0.09 2.34 1.49
N ILE A 54 0.02 1.27 0.70
CA ILE A 54 0.81 0.06 0.94
C ILE A 54 2.31 0.36 0.90
N LYS A 55 2.77 1.19 -0.06
CA LYS A 55 4.19 1.59 -0.14
C LYS A 55 4.61 2.40 1.08
N ASP A 56 3.78 3.33 1.55
CA ASP A 56 4.11 4.14 2.73
C ASP A 56 4.29 3.26 3.96
N TYR A 57 3.35 2.35 4.22
CA TYR A 57 3.46 1.38 5.32
C TYR A 57 4.66 0.44 5.18
N TRP A 58 5.00 0.04 3.95
CA TRP A 58 6.18 -0.76 3.68
C TRP A 58 7.47 0.00 4.04
N CYS A 59 7.56 1.27 3.64
CA CYS A 59 8.70 2.14 3.99
C CYS A 59 8.82 2.30 5.51
N ASP A 60 7.72 2.52 6.22
CA ASP A 60 7.71 2.63 7.67
C ASP A 60 8.16 1.31 8.33
N LEU A 61 7.63 0.18 7.87
CA LEU A 61 8.03 -1.16 8.36
C LEU A 61 9.53 -1.40 8.18
N LEU A 62 10.09 -1.03 7.02
CA LEU A 62 11.53 -1.11 6.78
C LEU A 62 12.34 -0.20 7.70
N ALA A 63 11.87 1.02 7.91
CA ALA A 63 12.52 2.00 8.79
C ALA A 63 12.61 1.50 10.24
N THR A 64 11.65 0.68 10.70
CA THR A 64 11.74 0.05 12.02
C THR A 64 12.83 -1.02 12.13
N GLY A 65 13.27 -1.59 11.01
CA GLY A 65 14.19 -2.72 10.97
C GLY A 65 13.62 -4.05 11.51
N TYR A 66 12.33 -4.10 11.85
CA TYR A 66 11.70 -5.23 12.52
C TYR A 66 11.75 -6.54 11.70
N ILE A 67 11.80 -6.45 10.38
CA ILE A 67 11.81 -7.59 9.46
C ILE A 67 13.20 -8.04 9.00
N ASN A 68 14.27 -7.31 9.34
CA ASN A 68 15.61 -7.53 8.77
C ASN A 68 16.25 -8.87 9.15
N ASN A 69 15.90 -9.41 10.32
CA ASN A 69 16.43 -10.67 10.85
C ASN A 69 15.36 -11.76 10.96
N LYS A 70 14.25 -11.60 10.24
CA LYS A 70 13.13 -12.52 10.25
C LYS A 70 13.23 -13.52 9.11
N ASP A 71 12.92 -14.78 9.38
CA ASP A 71 12.77 -15.76 8.31
C ASP A 71 11.51 -15.47 7.48
N THR A 72 11.38 -16.15 6.33
CA THR A 72 10.25 -15.94 5.42
C THR A 72 8.90 -16.13 6.09
N LYS A 73 8.77 -17.12 6.98
CA LYS A 73 7.50 -17.43 7.65
C LYS A 73 7.17 -16.38 8.70
N GLU A 74 8.15 -15.97 9.50
CA GLU A 74 8.01 -14.87 10.45
C GLU A 74 7.61 -13.57 9.74
N LYS A 75 8.23 -13.25 8.60
CA LYS A 75 7.86 -12.08 7.79
C LYS A 75 6.40 -12.17 7.32
N GLU A 76 5.98 -13.30 6.78
CA GLU A 76 4.58 -13.50 6.37
C GLU A 76 3.59 -13.29 7.51
N ASP A 77 3.88 -13.84 8.70
CA ASP A 77 3.03 -13.69 9.88
C ASP A 77 2.97 -12.21 10.30
N ILE A 78 4.09 -11.49 10.23
CA ILE A 78 4.14 -10.03 10.45
C ILE A 78 3.29 -9.28 9.43
N PHE A 79 3.44 -9.58 8.13
CA PHE A 79 2.67 -8.94 7.06
C PHE A 79 1.16 -9.16 7.25
N LYS A 80 0.76 -10.37 7.66
CA LYS A 80 -0.62 -10.71 8.00
C LYS A 80 -1.10 -10.01 9.27
N SER A 81 -0.23 -9.67 10.22
CA SER A 81 -0.61 -8.96 11.44
C SER A 81 -0.79 -7.45 11.26
N ILE A 82 -0.18 -6.84 10.24
CA ILE A 82 -0.27 -5.39 10.00
C ILE A 82 -1.66 -5.03 9.47
N GLU A 83 -2.32 -4.09 10.13
CA GLU A 83 -3.61 -3.54 9.72
C GLU A 83 -3.39 -2.16 9.09
N ILE A 84 -3.72 -2.03 7.80
CA ILE A 84 -3.72 -0.75 7.09
C ILE A 84 -5.16 -0.25 7.03
N ILE A 85 -5.40 0.95 7.56
CA ILE A 85 -6.72 1.58 7.50
C ILE A 85 -6.87 2.22 6.11
N PHE A 86 -7.63 1.56 5.24
CA PHE A 86 -7.90 2.09 3.90
C PHE A 86 -9.07 3.09 3.93
N PRO A 87 -8.95 4.25 3.27
CA PRO A 87 -10.05 5.19 3.14
C PRO A 87 -11.14 4.63 2.22
N TYR A 88 -12.32 4.40 2.78
CA TYR A 88 -13.49 3.97 2.01
C TYR A 88 -14.09 5.16 1.25
N SER A 89 -14.01 5.14 -0.07
CA SER A 89 -14.72 6.09 -0.94
C SER A 89 -16.19 5.66 -1.10
N ASP A 90 -16.95 5.68 -0.03
CA ASP A 90 -18.40 5.66 -0.15
C ASP A 90 -18.84 7.05 -0.58
N ILE A 91 -18.87 7.29 -1.90
CA ILE A 91 -19.63 8.41 -2.45
C ILE A 91 -21.10 8.10 -2.10
N PRO A 92 -21.75 8.88 -1.23
CA PRO A 92 -23.15 8.63 -0.90
C PRO A 92 -23.97 8.68 -2.19
N SER A 93 -24.75 7.63 -2.45
CA SER A 93 -25.71 7.60 -3.57
C SER A 93 -26.74 8.72 -3.50
N SER A 94 -26.83 9.40 -2.34
CA SER A 94 -27.67 10.56 -2.07
C SER A 94 -26.99 11.90 -2.36
N TRP A 95 -25.93 11.96 -3.18
CA TRP A 95 -25.56 13.21 -3.86
C TRP A 95 -26.58 13.52 -4.96
N SER A 96 -27.85 13.63 -4.56
CA SER A 96 -28.86 14.37 -5.30
C SER A 96 -28.67 15.84 -4.93
N ASP A 97 -28.25 16.63 -5.91
CA ASP A 97 -28.29 18.09 -5.94
C ASP A 97 -27.55 18.83 -4.83
N GLY A 98 -26.23 18.93 -5.02
CA GLY A 98 -25.38 19.80 -4.22
C GLY A 98 -24.06 20.13 -4.90
N ILE A 99 -24.07 20.39 -6.22
CA ILE A 99 -22.93 21.06 -6.87
C ILE A 99 -22.83 22.44 -6.22
N THR A 100 -21.97 22.56 -5.21
CA THR A 100 -21.60 23.87 -4.68
C THR A 100 -20.65 24.48 -5.69
N TYR A 101 -21.17 25.37 -6.52
CA TYR A 101 -20.33 26.24 -7.35
C TYR A 101 -19.56 27.17 -6.42
N VAL A 102 -18.28 26.87 -6.22
CA VAL A 102 -17.35 27.78 -5.54
C VAL A 102 -16.83 28.75 -6.60
N ASP A 103 -17.31 30.00 -6.54
CA ASP A 103 -16.78 31.06 -7.39
C ASP A 103 -15.49 31.63 -6.76
N PHE A 104 -14.34 31.18 -7.25
CA PHE A 104 -13.03 31.67 -6.82
C PHE A 104 -12.73 33.13 -7.22
N HIS A 105 -13.58 33.76 -8.05
CA HIS A 105 -13.41 35.18 -8.42
C HIS A 105 -13.99 36.12 -7.36
N SER A 106 -14.79 35.60 -6.41
CA SER A 106 -15.42 36.40 -5.35
C SER A 106 -14.47 36.83 -4.23
N PHE A 107 -13.24 36.31 -4.17
CA PHE A 107 -12.25 36.62 -3.12
C PHE A 107 -11.44 37.91 -3.35
N ASN A 108 -11.68 38.65 -4.44
CA ASN A 108 -11.07 39.96 -4.66
C ASN A 108 -12.14 41.06 -4.70
N ARG A 109 -12.50 41.59 -3.52
CA ARG A 109 -12.92 43.00 -3.33
C ARG A 109 -12.95 43.41 -1.86
#